data_AF-A0A016TK96-F1
#
_entry.id   AF-A0A016TK96-F1
#
_cell.length_a   1.000
_cell.length_b   1.000
_cell.length_c   1.000
_cell.angle_alpha   90.00
_cell.angle_beta   90.00
_cell.angle_gamma   90.00
#
_symmetry.space_group_name_H-M   'P 1'
#
loop_
_entity.id
_entity.type
_entity.pdbx_description
1 polymer ?
#
loop_
_entity_poly.entity_id
_entity_poly.type
_entity_poly.pdbx_seq_one_letter_code
_entity_poly.pdbx_strand_id
1 'polypeptide(L)' 'MEVDEPAGTSMDTSEPLEPAIEWRFSQVKGNIEGDDTHTEADVISCVEFSHDGEYLATGDKGGRVVIFQRDQSVGFVGTA' A
#
# COMPACT_ATOMS: atom_id res chain seq x y z
N MET A 1 1.23 -2.02 -40.85
CA MET A 1 1.00 -3.27 -40.10
C MET A 1 1.43 -2.94 -38.69
N GLU A 2 0.43 -2.85 -37.82
CA GLU A 2 0.47 -2.55 -36.38
C GLU A 2 1.25 -1.31 -35.94
N VAL A 3 0.49 -0.23 -35.77
CA VAL A 3 0.84 0.89 -34.88
C VAL A 3 0.54 0.43 -33.46
N ASP A 4 1.56 0.36 -32.61
CA ASP A 4 1.37 0.14 -31.18
C ASP A 4 0.50 1.26 -30.58
N GLU A 5 -0.63 0.89 -29.98
CA GLU A 5 -1.53 1.82 -29.31
C GLU A 5 -0.87 2.40 -28.06
N PRO A 6 -0.87 3.72 -27.86
CA PRO A 6 -0.51 4.27 -26.56
C PRO A 6 -1.65 3.99 -25.58
N ALA A 7 -1.36 3.23 -24.52
CA ALA A 7 -2.22 3.18 -23.32
C ALA A 7 -2.15 4.53 -22.60
N GLY A 8 -2.76 5.55 -23.19
CA GLY A 8 -3.03 6.85 -22.60
C GLY A 8 -4.52 7.06 -22.66
N THR A 9 -5.21 6.86 -21.53
CA THR A 9 -6.62 7.20 -21.38
C THR A 9 -6.79 8.69 -21.62
N SER A 10 -7.19 9.06 -22.84
CA SER A 10 -7.67 10.40 -23.18
C SER A 10 -8.92 10.68 -22.35
N MET A 11 -8.80 11.52 -21.32
CA MET A 11 -9.94 12.04 -20.58
C MET A 11 -10.70 13.02 -21.48
N ASP A 12 -11.82 12.59 -22.03
CA ASP A 12 -12.86 13.50 -22.52
C ASP A 12 -13.50 14.16 -21.28
N THR A 13 -13.14 15.41 -21.03
CA THR A 13 -13.54 16.15 -19.83
C THR A 13 -14.92 16.77 -20.02
N SER A 14 -15.98 15.99 -19.79
CA SER A 14 -17.34 16.54 -19.64
C SER A 14 -18.13 15.98 -18.45
N GLU A 15 -17.51 15.18 -17.58
CA GLU A 15 -18.13 14.72 -16.32
C GLU A 15 -17.48 15.40 -15.10
N PRO A 16 -18.26 15.73 -14.05
CA PRO A 16 -17.71 16.31 -12.83
C PRO A 16 -16.66 15.36 -12.24
N LEU A 17 -15.43 15.83 -12.19
CA LEU A 17 -14.29 15.10 -11.63
C LEU A 17 -14.60 14.78 -10.16
N GLU A 18 -14.93 13.51 -9.89
CA GLU A 18 -14.85 12.93 -8.55
C GLU A 18 -13.54 13.40 -7.90
N PRO A 19 -13.55 13.85 -6.63
CA PRO A 19 -12.33 14.33 -6.00
C PRO A 19 -11.26 13.24 -6.08
N ALA A 20 -10.15 13.56 -6.73
CA ALA A 20 -9.03 12.64 -6.88
C ALA A 20 -8.54 12.20 -5.49
N ILE A 21 -8.23 10.91 -5.34
CA ILE A 21 -7.69 10.38 -4.09
C ILE A 21 -6.33 11.05 -3.81
N GLU A 22 -6.26 11.82 -2.73
CA GLU A 22 -5.01 12.42 -2.26
C GLU A 22 -4.22 11.40 -1.41
N TRP A 23 -3.32 10.66 -2.05
CA TRP A 23 -2.46 9.71 -1.36
C TRP A 23 -1.42 10.42 -0.49
N ARG A 24 -1.27 9.97 0.77
CA ARG A 24 -0.25 10.45 1.70
C ARG A 24 0.55 9.29 2.25
N PHE A 25 1.84 9.50 2.46
CA PHE A 25 2.69 8.53 3.16
C PHE A 25 2.27 8.46 4.63
N SER A 26 1.96 7.25 5.11
CA SER A 26 1.51 7.03 6.48
C SER A 26 2.53 6.25 7.32
N GLN A 27 3.06 5.15 6.80
CA GLN A 27 3.95 4.28 7.57
C GLN A 27 4.83 3.41 6.66
N VAL A 28 6.05 3.13 7.13
CA VAL A 28 6.95 2.10 6.60
C VAL A 28 7.27 1.08 7.71
N LYS A 29 7.37 -0.19 7.35
CA LYS A 29 7.79 -1.28 8.25
C LYS A 29 8.91 -2.07 7.56
N GLY A 30 9.92 -2.50 8.31
CA GLY A 30 11.06 -3.24 7.79
C GLY A 30 12.34 -2.90 8.54
N ASN A 31 13.41 -3.65 8.27
CA ASN A 31 14.72 -3.33 8.81
C ASN A 31 15.27 -2.06 8.13
N ILE A 32 15.75 -1.11 8.91
CA ILE A 32 16.40 0.14 8.44
C ILE A 32 17.90 0.11 8.76
N GLU A 33 18.38 -0.90 9.50
CA GLU A 33 19.78 -1.00 9.84
C GLU A 33 20.65 -1.20 8.60
N GLY A 34 21.72 -0.41 8.51
CA GLY A 34 22.52 -0.21 7.30
C GLY A 34 23.43 -1.35 6.89
N ASP A 35 23.16 -2.58 7.33
CA ASP A 35 23.61 -3.73 6.56
C ASP A 35 22.51 -4.01 5.52
N ASP A 36 22.86 -3.90 4.24
CA ASP A 36 21.92 -4.06 3.13
C ASP A 36 21.54 -5.54 2.92
N THR A 37 21.55 -6.33 4.00
CA THR A 37 21.35 -7.78 3.97
C THR A 37 19.88 -8.09 4.17
N HIS A 38 19.02 -7.52 3.32
CA HIS A 38 17.70 -8.08 3.13
C HIS A 38 17.87 -9.45 2.47
N THR A 39 17.51 -10.51 3.19
CA THR A 39 17.60 -11.85 2.63
C THR A 39 16.43 -12.08 1.69
N GLU A 40 16.56 -12.97 0.72
CA GLU A 40 15.42 -13.37 -0.11
C GLU A 40 14.24 -13.86 0.75
N ALA A 41 14.53 -14.41 1.94
CA ALA A 41 13.51 -14.83 2.90
C ALA A 41 12.66 -13.66 3.43
N ASP A 42 13.18 -12.44 3.53
CA ASP A 42 12.45 -11.26 4.03
C ASP A 42 11.57 -10.57 2.96
N VAL A 43 11.60 -11.07 1.71
CA VAL A 43 10.76 -10.52 0.63
C VAL A 43 9.31 -10.90 0.87
N ILE A 44 8.46 -9.90 1.09
CA ILE A 44 7.00 -10.05 1.19
C ILE A 44 6.47 -10.62 -0.13
N SER A 45 5.81 -11.78 -0.04
CA SER A 45 5.28 -12.53 -1.17
C SER A 45 3.75 -12.49 -1.25
N CYS A 46 3.06 -12.23 -0.14
CA CYS A 46 1.61 -12.11 -0.07
C CYS A 46 1.17 -11.03 0.92
N VAL A 47 0.07 -10.36 0.59
CA VAL A 47 -0.62 -9.39 1.47
C VAL A 47 -2.13 -9.62 1.41
N GLU A 48 -2.80 -9.60 2.55
CA GLU A 48 -4.25 -9.78 2.62
C GLU A 48 -4.86 -9.01 3.79
N PHE A 49 -5.93 -8.27 3.52
CA PHE A 49 -6.75 -7.66 4.57
C PHE A 49 -7.81 -8.66 5.05
N SER A 50 -8.12 -8.63 6.35
CA SER A 50 -9.32 -9.28 6.85
C SER A 50 -10.57 -8.67 6.20
N HIS A 51 -11.67 -9.43 6.19
CA HIS A 51 -12.92 -9.02 5.56
C HIS A 51 -13.47 -7.68 6.07
N ASP A 52 -13.22 -7.36 7.34
CA ASP A 52 -13.60 -6.11 8.00
C ASP A 52 -12.55 -4.99 7.88
N GLY A 53 -11.36 -5.28 7.36
CA GLY A 53 -10.25 -4.33 7.21
C GLY A 53 -9.50 -3.99 8.50
N GLU A 54 -9.83 -4.62 9.62
CA GLU A 54 -9.18 -4.34 10.91
C GLU A 54 -7.80 -4.98 11.05
N TYR A 55 -7.50 -5.99 10.23
CA TYR A 55 -6.21 -6.66 10.18
C TYR A 55 -5.62 -6.68 8.78
N LEU A 56 -4.30 -6.56 8.71
CA LEU A 56 -3.48 -6.78 7.52
C LEU A 56 -2.49 -7.90 7.81
N ALA A 57 -2.61 -9.01 7.09
CA ALA A 57 -1.65 -10.10 7.10
C ALA A 57 -0.63 -9.92 5.96
N THR A 58 0.64 -10.16 6.27
CA THR A 58 1.71 -10.23 5.27
C THR A 58 2.49 -11.52 5.45
N GLY A 59 2.78 -12.22 4.35
CA GLY A 59 3.66 -13.38 4.32
C GLY A 59 4.93 -13.08 3.53
N ASP A 60 6.07 -13.61 3.97
CA ASP A 60 7.35 -13.53 3.24
C ASP A 60 7.78 -14.90 2.66
N LYS A 61 8.86 -14.91 1.87
CA LYS A 61 9.41 -16.14 1.30
C LYS A 61 10.06 -17.06 2.34
N GLY A 62 10.44 -16.54 3.50
CA GLY A 62 10.94 -17.31 4.64
C GLY A 62 9.85 -18.09 5.38
N GLY A 63 8.58 -17.85 5.05
CA GLY A 63 7.43 -18.46 5.72
C GLY A 63 7.01 -17.74 7.00
N ARG A 64 7.51 -16.53 7.25
CA ARG A 64 7.03 -15.69 8.35
C ARG A 64 5.69 -15.08 7.96
N VAL A 65 4.77 -15.11 8.92
CA VAL A 65 3.49 -14.38 8.82
C VAL A 65 3.47 -13.29 9.87
N VAL A 66 3.19 -12.07 9.46
CA VAL A 66 3.02 -10.90 10.34
C VAL A 66 1.60 -10.38 10.20
N ILE A 67 0.94 -10.12 11.32
CA ILE A 67 -0.42 -9.55 11.36
C ILE A 67 -0.33 -8.17 12.00
N PHE A 68 -0.74 -7.15 11.25
CA PHE A 68 -0.90 -5.79 11.74
C PHE A 68 -2.37 -5.58 12.09
N GLN A 69 -2.62 -5.04 13.27
CA GLN A 69 -3.94 -4.53 13.65
C GLN A 69 -4.00 -3.04 13.35
N ARG A 70 -5.12 -2.58 12.79
CA ARG A 70 -5.40 -1.15 12.60
C ARG A 70 -5.36 -0.44 13.95
N ASP A 71 -4.65 0.68 14.00
CA ASP A 71 -4.69 1.55 15.19
C ASP A 71 -6.09 2.16 15.32
N GLN A 72 -6.72 1.96 16.49
CA GLN A 72 -8.03 2.51 16.83
C GLN A 72 -7.92 3.88 17.51
N SER A 73 -6.71 4.41 17.67
CA SER A 73 -6.50 5.78 18.12
C SER A 73 -7.01 6.75 17.05
N VAL A 74 -8.31 7.07 17.12
CA VAL A 74 -8.86 8.30 16.54
C VAL A 74 -8.31 9.48 17.35
N GLY A 75 -7.02 9.75 17.17
CA GLY A 75 -6.39 10.94 17.69
C GLY A 75 -7.10 12.14 17.07
N PHE A 76 -7.93 12.80 17.87
CA PHE A 76 -8.51 14.10 17.56
C PHE A 76 -7.39 15.00 17.03
N VAL A 77 -7.33 15.20 15.70
CA VAL A 77 -6.50 16.24 15.11
C VAL A 77 -7.21 17.55 15.42
N GLY A 78 -7.02 18.02 16.66
CA GLY A 78 -7.34 19.37 17.03
C GLY A 78 -6.44 20.29 16.21
N THR A 79 -7.05 21.02 15.30
CA THR A 79 -6.44 22.20 14.68
C THR A 79 -5.99 23.14 15.80
N ALA A 80 -4.68 23.39 15.88
CA ALA A 80 -4.12 24.56 16.55
C ALA A 80 -3.77 25.60 15.48
#